data_AF-A0A2T3NL13-F1
#
_entry.id   AF-A0A2T3NL13-F1
#
_cell.length_a   1.000
_cell.length_b   1.000
_cell.length_c   1.000
_cell.angle_alpha   90.00
_cell.angle_beta   90.00
_cell.angle_gamma   90.00
#
_symmetry.space_group_name_H-M   'P 1'
#
loop_
_entity.id
_entity.type
_entity.pdbx_description
1 polymer ?
#
loop_
_entity_poly.entity_id
_entity_poly.type
_entity_poly.pdbx_seq_one_letter_code
_entity_poly.pdbx_strand_id
1 'polypeptide(L)'
;MLKKMAFQIIPLQIFLFVFWFKNGFIDKVMGVMLGIVTPETAYSGDTWAGWKGYIVGTWDKSQVGHVFLSPTFDFMFPILIVLQCVPFILIIRSVFNGEFLSNKERPWLFYSAVASLFVAGCMAFTQTLSGASDGQYLWQFMGFSMIAIMYIRHEQAK
;
A
#
# COMPACT_ATOMS: atom_id res chain seq x y z
N MET A 1 10.73 27.15 -22.36
CA MET A 1 10.49 25.77 -22.85
C MET A 1 9.55 25.08 -21.87
N LEU A 2 8.30 24.79 -22.28
CA LEU A 2 7.41 23.94 -21.50
C LEU A 2 8.08 22.57 -21.32
N LYS A 3 8.25 22.11 -20.07
CA LYS A 3 8.77 20.77 -19.82
C LYS A 3 7.76 19.77 -20.38
N LYS A 4 8.20 18.92 -21.30
CA LYS A 4 7.36 17.87 -21.87
C LYS A 4 6.93 16.92 -20.74
N MET A 5 5.71 16.39 -20.84
CA MET A 5 5.21 15.38 -19.90
C MET A 5 5.75 14.00 -20.29
N ALA A 6 6.17 13.21 -19.30
CA ALA A 6 6.55 11.82 -19.47
C ALA A 6 5.30 10.93 -19.40
N PHE A 7 4.54 10.88 -20.49
CA PHE A 7 3.32 10.05 -20.59
C PHE A 7 3.58 8.56 -20.35
N GLN A 8 4.82 8.10 -20.48
CA GLN A 8 5.27 6.77 -20.07
C GLN A 8 5.08 6.52 -18.56
N ILE A 9 5.37 7.53 -17.74
CA ILE A 9 5.47 7.42 -16.28
C ILE A 9 4.16 7.78 -15.59
N ILE A 10 3.39 8.71 -16.17
CA ILE A 10 2.15 9.22 -15.58
C ILE A 10 1.17 8.10 -15.19
N PRO A 11 0.89 7.07 -16.03
CA PRO A 11 -0.03 5.99 -15.65
C PRO A 11 0.41 5.24 -14.40
N LEU A 12 1.72 4.94 -14.28
CA LEU A 12 2.27 4.28 -13.11
C LEU A 12 2.12 5.14 -11.86
N GLN A 13 2.41 6.44 -11.98
CA GLN A 13 2.31 7.38 -10.87
C GLN A 13 0.87 7.56 -10.39
N ILE A 14 -0.09 7.65 -11.32
CA ILE A 14 -1.52 7.70 -11.01
C ILE A 14 -1.96 6.41 -10.30
N PHE A 15 -1.58 5.24 -10.83
CA PHE A 15 -1.96 3.97 -10.24
C PHE A 15 -1.46 3.84 -8.80
N LEU A 16 -0.16 4.06 -8.57
CA LEU A 16 0.43 3.99 -7.23
C LEU A 16 -0.20 5.01 -6.29
N PHE A 17 -0.51 6.22 -6.78
CA PHE A 17 -1.18 7.24 -5.98
C PHE A 17 -2.57 6.79 -5.56
N VAL A 18 -3.44 6.42 -6.50
CA VAL A 18 -4.83 6.03 -6.20
C VAL A 18 -4.87 4.81 -5.30
N PHE A 19 -4.01 3.83 -5.58
CA PHE A 19 -3.92 2.60 -4.80
C PHE A 19 -3.59 2.87 -3.33
N TRP A 20 -2.54 3.64 -3.06
CA TRP A 20 -2.10 3.91 -1.69
C TRP A 20 -2.91 4.99 -1.00
N PHE A 21 -3.46 5.94 -1.76
CA PHE A 21 -4.42 6.91 -1.23
C PHE A 21 -5.64 6.19 -0.66
N LYS A 22 -6.25 5.29 -1.43
CA LYS A 22 -7.41 4.51 -0.96
C LYS A 22 -6.99 3.55 0.16
N ASN A 23 -6.14 2.56 -0.15
CA ASN A 23 -5.90 1.44 0.75
C ASN A 23 -5.03 1.80 1.96
N GLY A 24 -4.09 2.72 1.81
CA GLY A 24 -3.14 3.08 2.85
C GLY A 24 -3.55 4.31 3.67
N PHE A 25 -4.20 5.31 3.06
CA PHE A 25 -4.53 6.55 3.75
C PHE A 25 -6.01 6.66 4.13
N ILE A 26 -6.93 6.56 3.16
CA ILE A 26 -8.37 6.68 3.42
C ILE A 26 -8.85 5.55 4.34
N ASP A 27 -8.64 4.29 3.95
CA ASP A 27 -9.20 3.17 4.70
C ASP A 27 -8.55 2.96 6.08
N LYS A 28 -7.25 3.29 6.21
CA LYS A 28 -6.43 2.94 7.39
C LYS A 28 -6.15 4.09 8.32
N VAL A 29 -5.94 5.30 7.80
CA VAL A 29 -5.72 6.49 8.64
C VAL A 29 -7.06 7.16 8.89
N MET A 30 -7.75 7.59 7.84
CA MET A 30 -9.00 8.34 7.99
C MET A 30 -10.10 7.45 8.58
N GLY A 31 -10.28 6.22 8.08
CA GLY A 31 -11.27 5.29 8.55
C GLY A 31 -11.13 4.93 10.04
N VAL A 32 -9.90 4.60 10.46
CA VAL A 32 -9.61 4.27 11.87
C VAL A 32 -9.78 5.51 12.75
N MET A 33 -9.30 6.68 12.33
CA MET A 33 -9.47 7.92 13.09
C MET A 33 -10.94 8.34 13.22
N LEU A 34 -11.73 8.23 12.15
CA LEU A 34 -13.17 8.50 12.17
C LEU A 34 -13.91 7.53 13.10
N GLY A 35 -13.49 6.25 13.14
CA GLY A 35 -14.01 5.28 14.09
C GLY A 35 -13.77 5.65 15.56
N ILE A 36 -12.76 6.48 15.85
CA ILE A 36 -12.46 6.98 17.19
C ILE A 36 -13.21 8.29 17.47
N VAL A 37 -13.21 9.22 16.51
CA VAL A 37 -13.74 10.59 16.72
C VAL A 37 -15.26 10.66 16.54
N THR A 38 -15.82 9.92 15.58
CA THR A 38 -17.24 9.93 15.22
C THR A 38 -17.75 8.50 14.99
N PRO A 39 -17.81 7.65 16.03
CA PRO A 39 -18.13 6.23 15.89
C PRO A 39 -19.52 5.97 15.29
N GLU A 40 -20.50 6.84 15.56
CA GLU A 40 -21.89 6.73 15.08
C GLU A 40 -22.01 6.80 13.55
N THR A 41 -21.12 7.54 12.89
CA THR A 41 -21.16 7.79 11.44
C THR A 41 -20.00 7.14 10.68
N ALA A 42 -19.09 6.48 11.39
CA ALA A 42 -17.96 5.81 10.78
C ALA A 42 -18.41 4.56 10.05
N TYR A 43 -17.84 4.32 8.86
CA TYR A 43 -18.06 3.06 8.17
C TYR A 43 -17.40 1.94 8.97
N SER A 44 -18.22 1.01 9.48
CA SER A 44 -17.78 0.01 10.45
C SER A 44 -16.58 -0.83 9.96
N GLY A 45 -16.52 -1.11 8.65
CA GLY A 45 -15.44 -1.88 8.03
C GLY A 45 -14.06 -1.22 8.10
N ASP A 46 -14.00 0.11 8.15
CA ASP A 46 -12.74 0.85 8.18
C ASP A 46 -12.30 1.24 9.60
N THR A 47 -13.11 0.92 10.61
CA THR A 47 -12.76 1.13 12.02
C THR A 47 -11.70 0.12 12.48
N TRP A 48 -11.07 0.39 13.62
CA TRP A 48 -10.15 -0.58 14.24
C TRP A 48 -10.81 -1.95 14.45
N ALA A 49 -12.05 -1.95 14.97
CA ALA A 49 -12.79 -3.18 15.22
C ALA A 49 -13.16 -3.90 13.92
N GLY A 50 -13.54 -3.16 12.87
CA GLY A 50 -13.81 -3.71 11.54
C GLY A 50 -12.57 -4.38 10.94
N TRP A 51 -11.44 -3.69 10.95
CA TRP A 51 -10.17 -4.23 10.49
C TRP A 51 -9.71 -5.43 11.31
N LYS A 52 -9.90 -5.41 12.64
CA LYS A 52 -9.63 -6.55 13.51
C LYS A 52 -10.48 -7.75 13.12
N GLY A 53 -11.80 -7.56 12.99
CA GLY A 53 -12.71 -8.63 12.57
C GLY A 53 -12.34 -9.21 11.21
N TYR A 54 -11.99 -8.36 10.24
CA TYR A 54 -11.58 -8.78 8.91
C TYR A 54 -10.25 -9.55 8.91
N ILE A 55 -9.20 -8.97 9.50
CA ILE A 55 -7.84 -9.50 9.44
C ILE A 55 -7.73 -10.76 10.31
N VAL A 56 -8.19 -10.70 11.56
CA VAL A 56 -8.17 -11.86 12.47
C VAL A 56 -9.10 -12.95 11.96
N GLY A 57 -10.31 -12.61 11.50
CA GLY A 57 -11.23 -13.59 10.91
C GLY A 57 -10.67 -14.26 9.64
N THR A 58 -9.77 -13.58 8.93
CA THR A 58 -9.04 -14.16 7.80
C THR A 58 -7.88 -15.05 8.26
N TRP A 59 -7.14 -14.63 9.29
CA TRP A 59 -6.05 -15.42 9.87
C TRP A 59 -6.54 -16.71 10.54
N ASP A 60 -7.68 -16.65 11.22
CA ASP A 60 -8.28 -17.76 11.97
C ASP A 60 -8.81 -18.89 11.06
N LYS A 61 -8.80 -18.71 9.73
CA LYS A 61 -9.05 -19.80 8.77
C LYS A 61 -7.94 -20.86 8.78
N SER A 62 -6.78 -20.56 9.36
CA SER A 62 -5.67 -21.47 9.55
C SER A 62 -5.31 -21.57 11.03
N GLN A 63 -5.01 -22.78 11.50
CA GLN A 63 -4.54 -23.01 12.88
C GLN A 63 -3.25 -22.24 13.16
N VAL A 64 -2.36 -22.12 12.17
CA VAL A 64 -1.12 -21.35 12.29
C VAL A 64 -1.43 -19.86 12.46
N GLY A 65 -2.36 -19.33 11.65
CA GLY A 65 -2.80 -17.94 11.76
C GLY A 65 -3.43 -17.64 13.12
N HIS A 66 -4.33 -18.52 13.58
CA HIS A 66 -4.98 -18.38 14.88
C HIS A 66 -4.01 -18.35 16.06
N VAL A 67 -3.02 -19.25 16.07
CA VAL A 67 -2.09 -19.39 17.20
C VAL A 67 -1.02 -18.29 17.19
N PHE A 68 -0.50 -17.92 16.01
CA PHE A 68 0.69 -17.06 15.92
C PHE A 68 0.42 -15.64 15.43
N LEU A 69 -0.63 -15.39 14.65
CA LEU A 69 -0.93 -14.07 14.07
C LEU A 69 -2.04 -13.34 14.82
N SER A 70 -3.14 -14.02 15.13
CA SER A 70 -4.30 -13.39 15.78
C SER A 70 -3.97 -12.67 17.11
N PRO A 71 -3.12 -13.23 18.00
CA PRO A 71 -2.73 -12.54 19.23
C PRO A 71 -1.86 -11.30 19.01
N THR A 72 -1.20 -11.18 17.86
CA THR A 72 -0.27 -10.07 17.57
C THR A 72 -0.95 -8.93 16.82
N PHE A 73 -2.25 -9.06 16.48
CA PHE A 73 -2.98 -8.07 15.70
C PHE A 73 -2.82 -6.64 16.24
N ASP A 74 -3.11 -6.40 17.53
CA ASP A 74 -3.13 -5.03 18.07
C ASP A 74 -1.73 -4.38 18.08
N PHE A 75 -0.67 -5.20 18.03
CA PHE A 75 0.71 -4.73 17.86
C PHE A 75 1.08 -4.53 16.38
N MET A 76 0.74 -5.47 15.50
CA MET A 76 1.10 -5.44 14.09
C MET A 76 0.29 -4.43 13.28
N PHE A 77 -0.96 -4.18 13.66
CA PHE A 77 -1.87 -3.35 12.87
C PHE A 77 -1.42 -1.88 12.76
N PRO A 78 -1.01 -1.18 13.84
CA PRO A 78 -0.41 0.15 13.73
C PRO A 78 0.84 0.20 12.85
N ILE A 79 1.70 -0.81 12.97
CA ILE A 79 2.92 -0.93 12.16
C ILE A 79 2.53 -1.02 10.68
N LEU A 80 1.52 -1.84 10.38
CA LEU A 80 0.99 -1.97 9.03
C LEU A 80 0.42 -0.65 8.50
N ILE A 81 -0.33 0.11 9.30
CA ILE A 81 -0.86 1.43 8.90
C ILE A 81 0.30 2.37 8.51
N VAL A 82 1.32 2.47 9.36
CA VAL A 82 2.50 3.30 9.10
C VAL A 82 3.21 2.84 7.83
N LEU A 83 3.45 1.53 7.68
CA LEU A 83 4.08 0.95 6.51
C LEU A 83 3.31 1.25 5.21
N GLN A 84 1.98 1.17 5.23
CA GLN A 84 1.14 1.50 4.07
C GLN A 84 1.11 3.00 3.75
N CYS A 85 1.37 3.87 4.74
CA CYS A 85 1.49 5.31 4.50
C CYS A 85 2.82 5.70 3.83
N VAL A 86 3.89 4.92 4.01
CA VAL A 86 5.21 5.20 3.40
C VAL A 86 5.13 5.34 1.88
N PRO A 87 4.64 4.36 1.09
CA PRO A 87 4.55 4.51 -0.35
C PRO A 87 3.60 5.65 -0.76
N PHE A 88 2.54 5.93 0.02
CA PHE A 88 1.67 7.09 -0.22
C PHE A 88 2.42 8.42 -0.09
N ILE A 89 3.21 8.60 0.97
CA ILE A 89 3.97 9.84 1.17
C ILE A 89 5.03 10.00 0.07
N LEU A 90 5.68 8.90 -0.31
CA LEU A 90 6.69 8.90 -1.38
C LEU A 90 6.08 9.26 -2.74
N ILE A 91 4.88 8.78 -3.06
CA ILE A 91 4.21 9.13 -4.32
C ILE A 91 3.77 10.59 -4.36
N ILE A 92 3.30 11.15 -3.25
CA ILE A 92 2.98 12.59 -3.14
C ILE A 92 4.26 13.41 -3.36
N ARG A 93 5.35 13.03 -2.70
CA ARG A 93 6.64 13.71 -2.85
C ARG A 93 7.14 13.64 -4.29
N SER A 94 6.93 12.51 -4.97
CA SER A 94 7.23 12.36 -6.40
C SER A 94 6.41 13.32 -7.28
N VAL A 95 5.11 13.47 -7.00
CA VAL A 95 4.23 14.42 -7.72
C VAL A 95 4.67 15.86 -7.48
N PHE A 96 4.90 16.28 -6.23
CA PHE A 96 5.35 17.65 -5.95
C PHE A 96 6.74 17.95 -6.53
N ASN A 97 7.61 16.94 -6.57
CA ASN A 97 8.88 17.04 -7.27
C ASN A 97 8.72 16.93 -8.78
N GLY A 98 7.53 16.88 -9.37
CA GLY A 98 7.35 16.91 -10.82
C GLY A 98 8.03 15.77 -11.57
N GLU A 99 8.16 14.59 -10.97
CA GLU A 99 8.82 13.43 -11.60
C GLU A 99 8.05 12.86 -12.80
N PHE A 100 6.81 13.33 -13.02
CA PHE A 100 6.03 13.11 -14.23
C PHE A 100 6.54 13.89 -15.46
N LEU A 101 7.55 14.74 -15.32
CA LEU A 101 8.13 15.50 -16.43
C LEU A 101 9.21 14.68 -17.15
N SER A 102 9.40 14.95 -18.44
CA SER A 102 10.48 14.37 -19.25
C SER A 102 11.85 14.85 -18.78
N ASN A 103 12.88 14.03 -19.00
CA ASN A 103 14.28 14.31 -18.65
C ASN A 103 14.50 14.68 -17.17
N LYS A 104 13.69 14.09 -16.29
CA LYS A 104 13.82 14.26 -14.84
C LYS A 104 14.12 12.93 -14.19
N GLU A 105 15.08 12.93 -13.26
CA GLU A 105 15.29 11.80 -12.38
C GLU A 105 14.04 11.53 -11.52
N ARG A 106 13.83 10.26 -11.18
CA ARG A 106 12.60 9.82 -10.48
C ARG A 106 12.87 9.02 -9.21
N PRO A 107 13.74 9.51 -8.29
CA PRO A 107 14.08 8.77 -7.09
C PRO A 107 12.86 8.51 -6.20
N TRP A 108 11.93 9.47 -6.07
CA TRP A 108 10.79 9.33 -5.16
C TRP A 108 9.75 8.33 -5.69
N LEU A 109 9.50 8.33 -6.99
CA LEU A 109 8.67 7.32 -7.65
C LEU A 109 9.29 5.93 -7.52
N PHE A 110 10.61 5.83 -7.71
CA PHE A 110 11.34 4.58 -7.52
C PHE A 110 11.21 4.06 -6.08
N TYR A 111 11.46 4.91 -5.09
CA TYR A 111 11.29 4.54 -3.67
C TYR A 111 9.84 4.19 -3.35
N SER A 112 8.87 4.89 -3.93
CA SER A 112 7.45 4.54 -3.77
C SER A 112 7.17 3.13 -4.30
N ALA A 113 7.70 2.75 -5.46
CA ALA A 113 7.51 1.41 -6.02
C ALA A 113 8.21 0.33 -5.18
N VAL A 114 9.43 0.60 -4.68
CA VAL A 114 10.15 -0.30 -3.76
C VAL A 114 9.41 -0.47 -2.43
N ALA A 115 8.95 0.63 -1.83
CA ALA A 115 8.13 0.59 -0.63
C ALA A 115 6.84 -0.20 -0.89
N SER A 116 6.22 -0.03 -2.07
CA SER A 116 5.03 -0.78 -2.43
C SER A 116 5.26 -2.28 -2.44
N LEU A 117 6.37 -2.72 -3.05
CA LEU A 117 6.79 -4.12 -3.09
C LEU A 117 7.05 -4.67 -1.67
N PHE A 118 7.76 -3.91 -0.85
CA PHE A 118 8.08 -4.32 0.52
C PHE A 118 6.81 -4.51 1.36
N VAL A 119 5.92 -3.52 1.37
CA VAL A 119 4.68 -3.55 2.15
C VAL A 119 3.76 -4.67 1.65
N ALA A 120 3.65 -4.84 0.34
CA ALA A 120 2.91 -5.96 -0.26
C ALA A 120 3.49 -7.32 0.17
N GLY A 121 4.81 -7.46 0.19
CA GLY A 121 5.51 -8.66 0.66
C GLY A 121 5.23 -8.98 2.13
N CYS A 122 5.27 -7.97 3.01
CA CYS A 122 4.92 -8.15 4.42
C CYS A 122 3.48 -8.63 4.60
N MET A 123 2.53 -8.02 3.88
CA MET A 123 1.14 -8.46 3.91
C MET A 123 1.00 -9.88 3.34
N ALA A 124 1.60 -10.16 2.19
CA ALA A 124 1.54 -11.45 1.51
C ALA A 124 2.08 -12.58 2.40
N PHE A 125 3.14 -12.32 3.16
CA PHE A 125 3.68 -13.28 4.13
C PHE A 125 2.63 -13.71 5.16
N THR A 126 1.97 -12.74 5.82
CA THR A 126 0.93 -13.06 6.81
C THR A 126 -0.26 -13.79 6.19
N GLN A 127 -0.70 -13.37 5.00
CA GLN A 127 -1.82 -14.00 4.30
C GLN A 127 -1.50 -15.40 3.78
N THR A 128 -0.25 -15.65 3.39
CA THR A 128 0.22 -16.97 2.95
C THR A 128 0.28 -17.94 4.12
N LEU A 129 0.79 -17.49 5.27
CA LEU A 129 0.80 -18.29 6.50
C LEU A 129 -0.62 -18.66 6.97
N SER A 130 -1.59 -17.77 6.75
CA SER A 130 -2.98 -18.03 7.08
C SER A 130 -3.78 -18.76 6.00
N GLY A 131 -3.20 -19.05 4.84
CA GLY A 131 -3.91 -19.66 3.71
C GLY A 131 -5.08 -18.83 3.19
N ALA A 132 -4.97 -17.50 3.29
CA ALA A 132 -6.05 -16.57 2.99
C ALA A 132 -6.17 -16.21 1.49
N SER A 133 -7.39 -15.97 1.02
CA SER A 133 -7.70 -15.58 -0.36
C SER A 133 -7.02 -14.29 -0.81
N ASP A 134 -6.79 -13.36 0.12
CA ASP A 134 -6.17 -12.06 -0.12
C ASP A 134 -4.73 -12.18 -0.64
N GLY A 135 -4.09 -13.33 -0.44
CA GLY A 135 -2.77 -13.64 -0.98
C GLY A 135 -2.70 -13.43 -2.50
N GLN A 136 -3.75 -13.80 -3.26
CA GLN A 136 -3.73 -13.71 -4.72
C GLN A 136 -3.52 -12.28 -5.22
N TYR A 137 -4.29 -11.33 -4.68
CA TYR A 137 -4.16 -9.92 -5.04
C TYR A 137 -2.81 -9.36 -4.61
N LEU A 138 -2.31 -9.75 -3.44
CA LEU A 138 -1.00 -9.30 -2.95
C LEU A 138 0.15 -9.80 -3.84
N TRP A 139 0.08 -11.04 -4.32
CA TRP A 139 1.01 -11.58 -5.31
C TRP A 139 0.98 -10.80 -6.62
N GLN A 140 -0.22 -10.48 -7.12
CA GLN A 140 -0.36 -9.66 -8.33
C GLN A 140 0.22 -8.26 -8.13
N PHE A 141 -0.03 -7.64 -6.98
CA PHE A 141 0.48 -6.30 -6.67
C PHE A 141 1.99 -6.26 -6.43
N MET A 142 2.57 -7.32 -5.86
CA MET A 142 4.03 -7.52 -5.84
C MET A 142 4.59 -7.64 -7.25
N GLY A 143 3.97 -8.45 -8.12
CA GLY A 143 4.31 -8.56 -9.54
C GLY A 143 4.31 -7.20 -10.25
N PHE A 144 3.22 -6.45 -10.08
CA PHE A 144 3.10 -5.09 -10.59
C PHE A 144 4.23 -4.18 -10.06
N SER A 145 4.52 -4.23 -8.76
CA SER A 145 5.56 -3.39 -8.15
C SER A 145 6.96 -3.71 -8.68
N MET A 146 7.27 -4.98 -8.95
CA MET A 146 8.53 -5.37 -9.60
C MET A 146 8.63 -4.82 -11.02
N ILE A 147 7.55 -4.95 -11.81
CA ILE A 147 7.49 -4.39 -13.17
C ILE A 147 7.65 -2.86 -13.13
N ALA A 148 6.98 -2.19 -12.20
CA ALA A 148 7.09 -0.75 -11.99
C ALA A 148 8.55 -0.32 -11.71
N ILE A 149 9.24 -1.03 -10.82
CA ILE A 149 10.67 -0.78 -10.50
C ILE A 149 11.54 -0.92 -11.75
N MET A 150 11.37 -2.01 -12.50
CA MET A 150 12.12 -2.26 -13.73
C MET A 150 11.83 -1.18 -14.79
N TYR A 151 10.57 -0.81 -14.94
CA TYR A 151 10.13 0.21 -15.88
C TYR A 151 10.69 1.60 -15.55
N ILE A 152 10.62 2.03 -14.29
CA ILE A 152 11.19 3.31 -13.86
C ILE A 152 12.69 3.35 -14.13
N ARG A 153 13.42 2.28 -13.83
CA ARG A 153 14.86 2.19 -14.11
C ARG A 153 15.17 2.28 -15.59
N HIS A 154 14.40 1.57 -16.42
CA HIS A 154 14.55 1.62 -17.88
C HIS A 154 14.31 3.03 -18.43
N GLU A 155 13.28 3.73 -17.95
CA GLU A 155 12.98 5.11 -18.37
C GLU A 155 13.93 6.18 -17.77
N GLN A 156 14.76 5.81 -16.78
CA GLN A 156 15.84 6.66 -16.26
C GLN A 156 17.15 6.47 -17.01
N ALA A 157 17.36 5.30 -17.64
CA ALA A 157 18.56 5.01 -18.42
C ALA A 157 18.52 5.59 -19.85
N LYS A 158 17.41 6.23 -20.23
CA LYS A 158 17.21 6.93 -21.51
C LYS A 158 17.43 8.43 -21.36
#